data_AF-A0AAN6MWE1-F1
#
_entry.id   AF-A0AAN6MWE1-F1
#
_cell.length_a   1.000
_cell.length_b   1.000
_cell.length_c   1.000
_cell.angle_alpha   90.00
_cell.angle_beta   90.00
_cell.angle_gamma   90.00
#
_symmetry.space_group_name_H-M   'P 1'
#
loop_
_entity.id
_entity.type
_entity.pdbx_description
1 polymer ?
#
loop_
_entity_poly.entity_id
_entity_poly.type
_entity_poly.pdbx_seq_one_letter_code
_entity_poly.pdbx_strand_id
1 'polypeptide(L)'
;MEAVSPILDTGAGWADEIDTFWEAMRAVFHMPQRAGVCGSHVHVSRGRNQRFTLAELKTIAYGIVVYEDLVLELLMAYRQDNAYCKPNSEHSTLLQRAAGNRVAIANMISGAATPEALRDIMQNSRYVLWNFDNVAMNKSGTVEFRGGRFLRGEVRTKRWMAFAVAFIHAMLRMNDLANNGLSARSAAALYSEIKRAAQQLGMGEFLPSKVGVLNETLPST
;
A
#
# COMPACT_ATOMS: atom_id res chain seq x y z
N MET A 1 -8.06 -19.66 -7.07
CA MET A 1 -7.57 -19.02 -8.31
C MET A 1 -6.78 -17.79 -7.90
N GLU A 2 -5.54 -17.69 -8.39
CA GLU A 2 -4.72 -16.49 -8.30
C GLU A 2 -4.63 -15.90 -9.71
N ALA A 3 -4.82 -14.58 -9.83
CA ALA A 3 -4.69 -13.86 -11.09
C ALA A 3 -3.63 -12.78 -10.90
N VAL A 4 -2.69 -12.69 -11.84
CA VAL A 4 -1.58 -11.73 -11.82
C VAL A 4 -1.66 -10.91 -13.10
N SER A 5 -1.70 -9.59 -12.96
CA SER A 5 -1.72 -8.68 -14.12
C SER A 5 -0.32 -8.58 -14.75
N PRO A 6 -0.21 -8.12 -16.00
CA PRO A 6 1.03 -7.51 -16.48
C PRO A 6 1.39 -6.27 -15.64
N ILE A 7 2.56 -5.68 -15.91
CA ILE A 7 2.92 -4.36 -15.38
C ILE A 7 2.02 -3.32 -16.04
N LEU A 8 1.22 -2.64 -15.23
CA LEU A 8 0.31 -1.59 -15.66
C LEU A 8 0.97 -0.21 -15.51
N ASP A 9 0.79 0.64 -16.52
CA ASP A 9 1.27 2.03 -16.51
C ASP A 9 0.14 2.95 -16.02
N THR A 10 0.37 3.68 -14.92
CA THR A 10 -0.61 4.59 -14.33
C THR A 10 -0.92 5.80 -15.21
N GLY A 11 -0.06 6.12 -16.19
CA GLY A 11 -0.30 7.15 -17.20
C GLY A 11 -1.04 6.66 -18.45
N ALA A 12 -1.35 5.36 -18.54
CA ALA A 12 -2.05 4.76 -19.67
C ALA A 12 -3.46 4.26 -19.26
N GLY A 13 -4.14 3.56 -20.16
CA GLY A 13 -5.47 2.97 -19.97
C GLY A 13 -5.53 1.76 -19.02
N TRP A 14 -4.80 1.79 -17.90
CA TRP A 14 -4.75 0.67 -16.94
C TRP A 14 -6.14 0.31 -16.39
N ALA A 15 -7.02 1.31 -16.26
CA ALA A 15 -8.39 1.10 -15.78
C ALA A 15 -9.20 0.25 -16.77
N ASP A 16 -9.00 0.45 -18.07
CA ASP A 16 -9.68 -0.31 -19.12
C ASP A 16 -9.16 -1.76 -19.17
N GLU A 17 -7.86 -1.97 -18.89
CA GLU A 17 -7.30 -3.33 -18.74
C GLU A 17 -7.96 -4.10 -17.58
N ILE A 18 -8.25 -3.40 -16.46
CA ILE A 18 -8.97 -3.99 -15.33
C ILE A 18 -10.42 -4.31 -15.70
N ASP A 19 -11.11 -3.43 -16.44
CA ASP A 19 -12.47 -3.71 -16.90
C ASP A 19 -12.50 -4.92 -17.83
N THR A 20 -11.60 -4.95 -18.81
CA THR A 20 -11.44 -6.06 -19.76
C THR A 20 -11.19 -7.39 -19.02
N PHE A 21 -10.33 -7.39 -18.01
CA PHE A 21 -10.09 -8.59 -17.19
C PHE A 21 -11.37 -9.08 -16.50
N TRP A 22 -12.12 -8.18 -15.85
CA TRP A 22 -13.33 -8.59 -15.12
C TRP A 22 -14.48 -8.98 -16.05
N GLU A 23 -14.58 -8.37 -17.23
CA GLU A 23 -15.50 -8.79 -18.29
C GLU A 23 -15.19 -10.21 -18.76
N ALA A 24 -13.94 -10.49 -19.11
CA ALA A 24 -13.51 -11.82 -19.51
C ALA A 24 -13.70 -12.86 -18.38
N MET A 25 -13.39 -12.49 -17.14
CA MET A 25 -13.56 -13.38 -15.98
C MET A 25 -15.03 -13.78 -15.80
N ARG A 26 -15.96 -12.82 -15.92
CA ARG A 26 -17.41 -13.10 -15.83
C ARG A 26 -17.94 -13.93 -16.99
N ALA A 27 -17.35 -13.81 -18.17
CA ALA A 27 -17.77 -14.58 -19.34
C ALA A 27 -17.44 -16.08 -19.21
N VAL A 28 -16.38 -16.43 -18.48
CA VAL A 28 -15.84 -17.80 -18.41
C VAL A 28 -16.09 -18.46 -17.05
N PHE A 29 -16.10 -17.70 -15.96
CA PHE A 29 -16.15 -18.23 -14.61
C PHE A 29 -17.32 -17.66 -13.81
N HIS A 30 -17.84 -18.49 -12.90
CA HIS A 30 -18.71 -18.00 -11.85
C HIS A 30 -17.95 -17.09 -10.89
N MET A 31 -18.62 -16.05 -10.43
CA MET A 31 -18.07 -15.14 -9.43
C MET A 31 -17.64 -15.89 -8.17
N PRO A 32 -16.36 -15.81 -7.75
CA PRO A 32 -15.88 -16.51 -6.57
C PRO A 32 -16.68 -16.18 -5.32
N GLN A 33 -16.84 -17.13 -4.40
CA GLN A 33 -17.43 -16.87 -3.08
C GLN A 33 -16.53 -15.97 -2.24
N ARG A 34 -17.10 -15.24 -1.27
CA ARG A 34 -16.30 -14.41 -0.37
C ARG A 34 -15.45 -15.31 0.53
N ALA A 35 -14.17 -14.98 0.68
CA ALA A 35 -13.25 -15.66 1.58
C ALA A 35 -12.42 -14.62 2.33
N GLY A 36 -12.38 -14.70 3.67
CA GLY A 36 -11.62 -13.77 4.52
C GLY A 36 -10.10 -14.00 4.48
N VAL A 37 -9.67 -15.19 4.05
CA VAL A 37 -8.26 -15.56 3.91
C VAL A 37 -7.66 -15.13 2.57
N CYS A 38 -8.48 -14.75 1.60
CA CYS A 38 -8.00 -14.28 0.31
C CYS A 38 -7.83 -12.76 0.32
N GLY A 39 -6.84 -12.27 -0.42
CA GLY A 39 -6.51 -10.85 -0.53
C GLY A 39 -6.09 -10.47 -1.94
N SER A 40 -5.83 -9.18 -2.11
CA SER A 40 -5.14 -8.65 -3.27
C SER A 40 -3.84 -8.02 -2.85
N HIS A 41 -2.84 -8.15 -3.71
CA HIS A 41 -1.56 -7.48 -3.56
C HIS A 41 -1.39 -6.48 -4.68
N VAL A 42 -0.86 -5.29 -4.37
CA VAL A 42 -0.55 -4.26 -5.35
C VAL A 42 0.93 -3.93 -5.26
N HIS A 43 1.66 -4.22 -6.33
CA HIS A 43 3.09 -3.92 -6.43
C HIS A 43 3.25 -2.54 -7.08
N VAL A 44 3.88 -1.61 -6.36
CA VAL A 44 4.11 -0.24 -6.82
C VAL A 44 5.60 -0.03 -7.08
N SER A 45 5.96 0.53 -8.23
CA SER A 45 7.32 0.97 -8.56
C SER A 45 7.32 2.45 -8.89
N ARG A 46 8.50 3.06 -9.00
CA ARG A 46 8.66 4.47 -9.38
C ARG A 46 8.12 4.77 -10.78
N GLY A 47 8.16 3.78 -11.66
CA GLY A 47 7.77 3.88 -13.06
C GLY A 47 8.18 2.61 -13.80
N ARG A 48 7.81 2.51 -15.07
CA ARG A 48 8.11 1.33 -15.89
C ARG A 48 9.63 1.10 -15.94
N ASN A 49 10.07 -0.09 -15.53
CA ASN A 49 11.49 -0.47 -15.41
C ASN A 49 12.33 0.45 -14.52
N GLN A 50 11.70 1.23 -13.64
CA GLN A 50 12.37 2.11 -12.69
C GLN A 50 12.24 1.58 -11.26
N ARG A 51 13.24 1.87 -10.44
CA ARG A 51 13.27 1.56 -9.02
C ARG A 51 13.13 2.84 -8.22
N PHE A 52 12.57 2.74 -7.02
CA PHE A 52 12.73 3.81 -6.05
C PHE A 52 14.21 3.96 -5.69
N THR A 53 14.65 5.20 -5.55
CA THR A 53 15.96 5.48 -4.95
C THR A 53 15.93 5.09 -3.47
N LEU A 54 17.11 4.88 -2.86
CA LEU A 54 17.17 4.58 -1.42
C LEU A 54 16.56 5.71 -0.57
N ALA A 55 16.75 6.97 -0.96
CA ALA A 55 16.13 8.11 -0.29
C ALA A 55 14.60 8.04 -0.32
N GLU A 56 14.02 7.72 -1.47
CA GLU A 56 12.57 7.54 -1.61
C GLU A 56 12.06 6.35 -0.78
N LEU A 57 12.78 5.22 -0.81
CA LEU A 57 12.42 4.05 0.00
C LEU A 57 12.43 4.39 1.49
N LYS A 58 13.40 5.17 1.97
CA LYS A 58 13.45 5.63 3.37
C LYS A 58 12.24 6.51 3.72
N THR A 59 11.88 7.45 2.85
CA THR A 59 10.69 8.29 3.03
C THR A 59 9.41 7.45 3.07
N ILE A 60 9.27 6.49 2.16
CA ILE A 60 8.14 5.56 2.09
C ILE A 60 8.07 4.71 3.37
N ALA A 61 9.19 4.09 3.75
CA ALA A 61 9.32 3.23 4.93
C ALA A 61 8.94 3.99 6.21
N TYR A 62 9.47 5.20 6.39
CA TYR A 62 9.13 6.04 7.55
C TYR A 62 7.64 6.33 7.61
N GLY A 63 7.06 6.78 6.48
CA GLY A 63 5.63 7.06 6.36
C GLY A 63 4.76 5.84 6.71
N ILE A 64 5.12 4.66 6.19
CA ILE A 64 4.42 3.40 6.50
C ILE A 64 4.39 3.14 8.01
N VAL A 65 5.53 3.23 8.69
CA VAL A 65 5.61 2.91 10.12
C VAL A 65 4.88 3.94 10.98
N VAL A 66 5.05 5.25 10.70
CA VAL A 66 4.45 6.28 11.57
C VAL A 66 2.95 6.48 11.35
N TYR A 67 2.44 6.05 10.20
CA TYR A 67 1.00 6.09 9.88
C TYR A 67 0.33 4.71 9.95
N GLU A 68 1.01 3.70 10.47
CA GLU A 68 0.55 2.32 10.44
C GLU A 68 -0.84 2.15 11.06
N ASP A 69 -1.05 2.67 12.27
CA ASP A 69 -2.35 2.62 12.96
C ASP A 69 -3.46 3.29 12.13
N LEU A 70 -3.15 4.45 11.53
CA LEU A 70 -4.09 5.18 10.69
C LEU A 70 -4.41 4.41 9.41
N VAL A 71 -3.44 3.67 8.84
CA VAL A 71 -3.68 2.81 7.67
C VAL A 71 -4.58 1.64 8.04
N LEU A 72 -4.41 1.04 9.22
CA LEU A 72 -5.28 -0.06 9.69
C LEU A 72 -6.75 0.39 9.76
N GLU A 73 -7.03 1.61 10.23
CA GLU A 73 -8.38 2.18 10.24
C GLU A 73 -9.00 2.34 8.83
N LEU A 74 -8.16 2.44 7.78
CA LEU A 74 -8.58 2.49 6.38
C LEU A 74 -8.84 1.11 5.77
N LEU A 75 -8.39 0.04 6.43
CA LEU A 75 -8.66 -1.34 6.00
C LEU A 75 -10.03 -1.81 6.47
N MET A 76 -10.61 -2.78 5.75
CA MET A 76 -11.77 -3.52 6.24
C MET A 76 -11.43 -4.22 7.57
N ALA A 77 -12.41 -4.30 8.48
CA ALA A 77 -12.23 -4.90 9.81
C ALA A 77 -11.56 -6.29 9.78
N TYR A 78 -11.96 -7.18 8.86
CA TYR A 78 -11.38 -8.53 8.74
C TYR A 78 -9.94 -8.56 8.20
N ARG A 79 -9.39 -7.42 7.77
CA ARG A 79 -7.99 -7.27 7.33
C ARG A 79 -7.09 -6.63 8.37
N GLN A 80 -7.65 -6.00 9.40
CA GLN A 80 -6.87 -5.30 10.43
C GLN A 80 -6.01 -6.26 11.27
N ASP A 81 -6.50 -7.49 11.50
CA ASP A 81 -5.76 -8.53 12.26
C ASP A 81 -5.51 -9.80 11.43
N ASN A 82 -5.23 -9.65 10.13
CA ASN A 82 -5.00 -10.78 9.26
C ASN A 82 -3.53 -11.25 9.31
N ALA A 83 -3.32 -12.53 9.60
CA ALA A 83 -1.98 -13.12 9.74
C ALA A 83 -1.08 -13.03 8.49
N TYR A 84 -1.64 -12.73 7.32
CA TYR A 84 -0.89 -12.63 6.05
C TYR A 84 -0.53 -11.19 5.65
N CYS A 85 -1.00 -10.18 6.38
CA CYS A 85 -0.72 -8.77 6.12
C CYS A 85 -0.64 -7.94 7.41
N LYS A 86 0.18 -8.40 8.36
CA LYS A 86 0.33 -7.78 9.67
C LYS A 86 1.07 -6.43 9.61
N PRO A 87 0.87 -5.54 10.59
CA PRO A 87 1.69 -4.34 10.75
C PRO A 87 3.19 -4.65 10.63
N ASN A 88 3.92 -3.84 9.86
CA ASN A 88 5.37 -3.90 9.75
C ASN A 88 6.04 -3.76 11.13
N SER A 89 5.52 -2.90 12.02
CA SER A 89 6.06 -2.75 13.38
C SER A 89 5.85 -4.00 14.25
N GLU A 90 4.81 -4.80 14.01
CA GLU A 90 4.56 -6.07 14.71
C GLU A 90 5.50 -7.18 14.21
N HIS A 91 5.91 -7.14 12.94
CA HIS A 91 6.70 -8.19 12.30
C HIS A 91 8.15 -7.78 11.99
N SER A 92 8.67 -6.76 12.68
CA SER A 92 10.08 -6.40 12.68
C SER A 92 10.61 -6.23 14.09
N THR A 93 11.52 -7.11 14.50
CA THR A 93 12.23 -7.02 15.79
C THR A 93 12.98 -5.71 15.96
N LEU A 94 13.43 -5.07 14.87
CA LEU A 94 14.08 -3.77 14.92
C LEU A 94 13.07 -2.65 15.21
N LEU A 95 11.92 -2.64 14.54
CA LEU A 95 10.86 -1.65 14.80
C LEU A 95 10.23 -1.85 16.20
N GLN A 96 10.05 -3.10 16.63
CA GLN A 96 9.58 -3.42 17.99
C GLN A 96 10.49 -2.81 19.06
N ARG A 97 11.82 -2.86 18.90
CA ARG A 97 12.77 -2.24 19.83
C ARG A 97 12.66 -0.73 19.91
N ALA A 98 12.23 -0.09 18.82
CA ALA A 98 11.97 1.35 18.83
C ALA A 98 10.69 1.71 19.61
N ALA A 99 9.79 0.75 19.86
CA ALA A 99 8.58 0.90 20.66
C ALA A 99 7.75 2.16 20.30
N GLY A 100 7.59 2.42 18.99
CA GLY A 100 6.86 3.60 18.50
C GLY A 100 7.59 4.94 18.67
N ASN A 101 8.81 4.96 19.22
CA ASN A 101 9.61 6.18 19.34
C ASN A 101 10.01 6.68 17.94
N ARG A 102 9.35 7.75 17.51
CA ARG A 102 9.52 8.33 16.17
C ARG A 102 10.95 8.76 15.86
N VAL A 103 11.70 9.26 16.83
CA VAL A 103 13.09 9.68 16.62
C VAL A 103 13.98 8.46 16.41
N ALA A 104 13.79 7.40 17.21
CA ALA A 104 14.51 6.14 17.04
C ALA A 104 14.20 5.50 15.67
N ILE A 105 12.93 5.49 15.26
CA ILE A 105 12.49 4.98 13.95
C ILE A 105 13.12 5.81 12.82
N ALA A 106 13.07 7.15 12.91
CA ALA A 106 13.66 8.05 11.92
C ALA A 106 15.17 7.81 11.78
N ASN A 107 15.91 7.71 12.89
CA ASN A 107 17.35 7.46 12.90
C ASN A 107 17.69 6.09 12.28
N MET A 108 16.93 5.05 12.65
CA MET A 108 17.12 3.70 12.13
C MET A 108 16.91 3.63 10.61
N ILE A 109 15.79 4.17 10.13
CA ILE A 109 15.47 4.18 8.70
C ILE A 109 16.46 5.07 7.92
N SER A 110 16.80 6.26 8.45
CA SER A 110 17.77 7.15 7.83
C SER A 110 19.17 6.53 7.75
N GLY A 111 19.54 5.70 8.73
CA GLY A 111 20.82 5.02 8.78
C GLY A 111 20.97 3.83 7.81
N ALA A 112 19.90 3.34 7.18
CA ALA A 112 20.00 2.23 6.24
C ALA A 112 20.90 2.56 5.04
N ALA A 113 21.95 1.77 4.81
CA ALA A 113 22.92 2.03 3.73
C ALA A 113 22.49 1.46 2.37
N THR A 114 21.60 0.46 2.36
CA THR A 114 21.13 -0.24 1.16
C THR A 114 19.63 -0.53 1.22
N PRO A 115 18.97 -0.80 0.07
CA PRO A 115 17.59 -1.28 0.04
C PRO A 115 17.37 -2.55 0.86
N GLU A 116 18.35 -3.47 0.87
CA GLU A 116 18.31 -4.71 1.64
C GLU A 116 18.35 -4.45 3.16
N ALA A 117 19.23 -3.54 3.61
CA ALA A 117 19.29 -3.14 5.02
C ALA A 117 17.97 -2.47 5.46
N LEU A 118 17.35 -1.67 4.58
CA LEU A 118 16.05 -1.08 4.85
C LEU A 118 14.93 -2.14 4.88
N ARG A 119 14.97 -3.14 3.98
CA ARG A 119 14.06 -4.29 4.03
C ARG A 119 14.17 -5.01 5.37
N ASP A 120 15.38 -5.27 5.83
CA ASP A 120 15.62 -5.96 7.11
C ASP A 120 15.12 -5.15 8.32
N ILE A 121 15.12 -3.82 8.24
CA ILE A 121 14.45 -2.93 9.21
C ILE A 121 12.94 -3.07 9.13
N MET A 122 12.36 -3.13 7.93
CA MET A 122 10.91 -3.08 7.75
C MET A 122 10.19 -4.41 8.03
N GLN A 123 10.88 -5.54 8.03
CA GLN A 123 10.27 -6.86 8.18
C GLN A 123 11.27 -7.98 8.53
N ASN A 124 10.80 -8.99 9.27
CA ASN A 124 11.48 -10.28 9.43
C ASN A 124 10.88 -11.39 8.55
N SER A 125 9.69 -11.18 7.98
CA SER A 125 9.03 -12.13 7.08
C SER A 125 8.21 -11.40 6.03
N ARG A 126 7.78 -12.12 4.99
CA ARG A 126 6.92 -11.57 3.93
C ARG A 126 5.48 -11.26 4.36
N TYR A 127 5.03 -11.67 5.55
CA TYR A 127 3.62 -11.57 5.99
C TYR A 127 3.29 -10.21 6.62
N VAL A 128 3.80 -9.13 6.01
CA VAL A 128 3.60 -7.74 6.42
C VAL A 128 2.63 -7.01 5.49
N LEU A 129 2.02 -5.93 5.99
CA LEU A 129 1.08 -5.10 5.27
C LEU A 129 1.74 -4.41 4.06
N TRP A 130 2.96 -3.92 4.25
CA TRP A 130 3.80 -3.38 3.18
C TRP A 130 5.09 -4.19 3.09
N ASN A 131 5.20 -5.01 2.05
CA ASN A 131 6.34 -5.89 1.83
C ASN A 131 7.42 -5.22 0.96
N PHE A 132 8.64 -5.18 1.50
CA PHE A 132 9.85 -4.61 0.91
C PHE A 132 10.75 -5.66 0.25
N ASP A 133 10.44 -6.96 0.27
CA ASP A 133 11.31 -8.01 -0.32
C ASP A 133 11.66 -7.74 -1.79
N ASN A 134 10.78 -7.04 -2.51
CA ASN A 134 10.94 -6.76 -3.93
C ASN A 134 11.83 -5.53 -4.22
N VAL A 135 12.28 -4.79 -3.21
CA VAL A 135 13.13 -3.60 -3.40
C VAL A 135 14.61 -3.96 -3.65
N ALA A 136 15.01 -5.19 -3.33
CA ALA A 136 16.38 -5.68 -3.51
C ALA A 136 16.85 -5.60 -4.97
N MET A 137 18.16 -5.46 -5.17
CA MET A 137 18.76 -5.16 -6.48
C MET A 137 18.39 -6.18 -7.58
N ASN A 138 18.21 -7.45 -7.23
CA ASN A 138 17.88 -8.55 -8.15
C ASN A 138 16.37 -8.89 -8.23
N LYS A 139 15.50 -8.03 -7.69
CA LYS A 139 14.03 -8.19 -7.69
C LYS A 139 13.34 -7.14 -8.55
N SER A 140 12.01 -7.09 -8.56
CA SER A 140 11.21 -6.19 -9.40
C SER A 140 11.38 -4.70 -9.11
N GLY A 141 11.94 -4.32 -7.95
CA GLY A 141 12.09 -2.93 -7.53
C GLY A 141 10.82 -2.30 -6.97
N THR A 142 9.85 -3.12 -6.56
CA THR A 142 8.52 -2.67 -6.11
C THR A 142 8.39 -2.70 -4.58
N VAL A 143 7.54 -1.83 -4.04
CA VAL A 143 6.95 -1.98 -2.70
C VAL A 143 5.57 -2.61 -2.87
N GLU A 144 5.28 -3.68 -2.12
CA GLU A 144 4.05 -4.47 -2.27
C GLU A 144 3.07 -4.20 -1.13
N PHE A 145 1.91 -3.65 -1.45
CA PHE A 145 0.79 -3.52 -0.52
C PHE A 145 -0.01 -4.83 -0.46
N ARG A 146 -0.29 -5.32 0.75
CA ARG A 146 -1.02 -6.57 0.99
C ARG A 146 -2.32 -6.40 1.76
N GLY A 147 -2.78 -5.17 2.02
CA GLY A 147 -4.00 -4.94 2.81
C GLY A 147 -5.31 -5.08 2.02
N GLY A 148 -5.23 -5.21 0.70
CA GLY A 148 -6.38 -5.23 -0.18
C GLY A 148 -7.30 -6.44 0.05
N ARG A 149 -8.60 -6.23 -0.11
CA ARG A 149 -9.61 -7.29 0.03
C ARG A 149 -9.44 -8.40 -1.01
N PHE A 150 -10.17 -9.49 -0.81
CA PHE A 150 -10.48 -10.40 -1.90
C PHE A 150 -11.36 -9.72 -2.96
N LEU A 151 -10.80 -9.53 -4.16
CA LEU A 151 -11.42 -8.78 -5.25
C LEU A 151 -12.45 -9.62 -6.00
N ARG A 152 -13.56 -8.99 -6.39
CA ARG A 152 -14.73 -9.62 -7.04
C ARG A 152 -15.37 -8.69 -8.09
N GLY A 153 -14.59 -7.81 -8.69
CA GLY A 153 -15.08 -6.82 -9.65
C GLY A 153 -14.12 -5.65 -9.82
N GLU A 154 -14.30 -4.95 -10.93
CA GLU A 154 -13.46 -3.84 -11.39
C GLU A 154 -13.43 -2.68 -10.40
N VAL A 155 -14.58 -2.25 -9.87
CA VAL A 155 -14.68 -1.07 -8.99
C VAL A 155 -13.77 -1.18 -7.77
N ARG A 156 -13.81 -2.32 -7.05
CA ARG A 156 -12.98 -2.51 -5.85
C ARG A 156 -11.53 -2.81 -6.19
N THR A 157 -11.27 -3.39 -7.36
CA THR A 157 -9.91 -3.61 -7.86
C THR A 157 -9.22 -2.27 -8.10
N LYS A 158 -9.86 -1.39 -8.88
CA LYS A 158 -9.39 -0.03 -9.15
C LYS A 158 -9.21 0.79 -7.87
N ARG A 159 -10.16 0.70 -6.92
CA ARG A 159 -10.04 1.36 -5.59
C ARG A 159 -8.75 0.99 -4.86
N TRP A 160 -8.46 -0.30 -4.71
CA TRP A 160 -7.29 -0.75 -3.96
C TRP A 160 -5.97 -0.51 -4.70
N MET A 161 -5.98 -0.56 -6.03
CA MET A 161 -4.84 -0.14 -6.85
C MET A 161 -4.56 1.36 -6.69
N ALA A 162 -5.58 2.20 -6.86
CA ALA A 162 -5.46 3.65 -6.67
C ALA A 162 -5.03 4.01 -5.25
N PHE A 163 -5.55 3.33 -4.24
CA PHE A 163 -5.13 3.52 -2.85
C PHE A 163 -3.64 3.24 -2.67
N ALA A 164 -3.15 2.09 -3.12
CA ALA A 164 -1.76 1.71 -2.91
C ALA A 164 -0.78 2.67 -3.60
N VAL A 165 -1.07 3.04 -4.86
CA VAL A 165 -0.24 3.99 -5.61
C VAL A 165 -0.28 5.39 -4.97
N ALA A 166 -1.47 5.89 -4.67
CA ALA A 166 -1.64 7.21 -4.09
C ALA A 166 -1.08 7.32 -2.67
N PHE A 167 -1.12 6.24 -1.89
CA PHE A 167 -0.49 6.18 -0.57
C PHE A 167 1.03 6.38 -0.67
N ILE A 168 1.70 5.62 -1.54
CA ILE A 168 3.15 5.76 -1.76
C ILE A 168 3.50 7.19 -2.21
N HIS A 169 2.74 7.73 -3.16
CA HIS A 169 2.94 9.11 -3.62
C HIS A 169 2.69 10.15 -2.52
N ALA A 170 1.70 9.92 -1.65
CA ALA A 170 1.45 10.79 -0.50
C ALA A 170 2.63 10.77 0.49
N MET A 171 3.23 9.61 0.77
CA MET A 171 4.40 9.52 1.64
C MET A 171 5.57 10.32 1.09
N LEU A 172 5.85 10.16 -0.21
CA LEU A 172 6.91 10.91 -0.90
C LEU A 172 6.66 12.42 -0.89
N ARG A 173 5.40 12.85 -1.07
CA ARG A 173 5.03 14.27 -1.06
C ARG A 173 5.09 14.89 0.33
N MET A 174 4.60 14.19 1.35
CA MET A 174 4.61 14.68 2.74
C MET A 174 6.03 14.71 3.30
N ASN A 175 6.86 13.74 2.91
CA ASN A 175 8.28 13.62 3.28
C ASN A 175 8.55 13.90 4.76
N ASP A 176 7.70 13.36 5.63
CA ASP A 176 7.70 13.64 7.06
C ASP A 176 9.02 13.25 7.75
N LEU A 177 9.77 12.32 7.14
CA LEU A 177 11.13 11.97 7.56
C LEU A 177 12.07 13.17 7.50
N ALA A 178 12.05 13.94 6.41
CA ALA A 178 12.90 15.12 6.26
C ALA A 178 12.32 16.33 7.00
N ASN A 179 10.99 16.44 7.07
CA ASN A 179 10.29 17.57 7.68
C ASN A 179 10.19 17.47 9.22
N ASN A 180 10.63 16.37 9.82
CA ASN A 180 10.54 16.09 11.26
C ASN A 180 9.11 16.28 11.84
N GLY A 181 8.10 15.96 11.04
CA GLY A 181 6.69 16.27 11.30
C GLY A 181 5.76 15.06 11.19
N LEU A 182 4.46 15.31 11.42
CA LEU A 182 3.38 14.42 10.99
C LEU A 182 2.35 15.29 10.26
N SER A 183 2.25 15.06 8.96
CA SER A 183 1.27 15.70 8.08
C SER A 183 -0.17 15.24 8.35
N ALA A 184 -0.37 14.03 8.92
CA ALA A 184 -1.68 13.52 9.31
C ALA A 184 -1.72 13.08 10.78
N ARG A 185 -2.87 13.27 11.45
CA ARG A 185 -3.09 12.86 12.86
C ARG A 185 -4.33 12.00 13.08
N SER A 186 -5.01 11.63 11.99
CA SER A 186 -6.19 10.75 12.00
C SER A 186 -6.31 10.04 10.66
N ALA A 187 -7.03 8.92 10.61
CA ALA A 187 -7.27 8.18 9.37
C ALA A 187 -7.95 9.05 8.31
N ALA A 188 -8.87 9.94 8.71
CA ALA A 188 -9.53 10.88 7.81
C ALA A 188 -8.55 11.93 7.22
N ALA A 189 -7.62 12.44 8.03
CA ALA A 189 -6.59 13.35 7.57
C ALA A 189 -5.61 12.66 6.60
N LEU A 190 -5.15 11.46 6.96
CA LEU A 190 -4.30 10.65 6.10
C LEU A 190 -5.00 10.33 4.77
N TYR A 191 -6.27 9.92 4.82
CA TYR A 191 -7.03 9.64 3.62
C TYR A 191 -7.23 10.87 2.73
N SER A 192 -7.32 12.06 3.31
CA SER A 192 -7.37 13.31 2.55
C SER A 192 -6.05 13.58 1.81
N GLU A 193 -4.91 13.28 2.44
CA GLU A 193 -3.59 13.39 1.80
C GLU A 193 -3.40 12.35 0.67
N ILE A 194 -3.91 11.13 0.86
CA ILE A 194 -3.96 10.08 -0.17
C ILE A 194 -4.84 10.50 -1.34
N LYS A 195 -6.04 11.04 -1.09
CA LYS A 195 -6.91 11.54 -2.15
C LYS A 195 -6.27 12.68 -2.94
N ARG A 196 -5.58 13.60 -2.27
CA ARG A 196 -4.83 14.68 -2.94
C ARG A 196 -3.73 14.11 -3.84
N ALA A 197 -3.01 13.09 -3.37
CA ALA A 197 -2.03 12.37 -4.18
C ALA A 197 -2.69 11.66 -5.38
N ALA A 198 -3.82 10.99 -5.18
CA ALA A 198 -4.56 10.33 -6.26
C ALA A 198 -5.04 11.32 -7.33
N GLN A 199 -5.51 12.51 -6.94
CA GLN A 199 -5.90 13.57 -7.88
C GLN A 199 -4.72 14.01 -8.77
N GLN A 200 -3.53 14.17 -8.20
CA GLN A 200 -2.32 14.53 -8.95
C GLN A 200 -1.89 13.45 -9.94
N LEU A 201 -2.24 12.19 -9.66
CA LEU A 201 -1.95 11.04 -10.52
C LEU A 201 -3.08 10.72 -11.51
N GLY A 202 -4.16 11.50 -11.56
CA GLY A 202 -5.33 11.18 -12.39
C GLY A 202 -6.12 9.95 -11.91
N MET A 203 -5.93 9.52 -10.66
CA MET A 203 -6.60 8.35 -10.07
C MET A 203 -7.69 8.73 -9.06
N GLY A 204 -7.99 10.03 -8.92
CA GLY A 204 -8.87 10.55 -7.88
C GLY A 204 -10.29 9.98 -7.91
N GLU A 205 -10.82 9.70 -9.10
CA GLU A 205 -12.17 9.15 -9.29
C GLU A 205 -12.32 7.72 -8.74
N PHE A 206 -11.22 6.96 -8.69
CA PHE A 206 -11.23 5.59 -8.22
C PHE A 206 -11.25 5.50 -6.70
N LEU A 207 -11.00 6.60 -5.98
CA LEU A 207 -11.08 6.63 -4.53
C LEU A 207 -12.44 7.17 -4.07
N PRO A 208 -13.15 6.47 -3.17
CA PRO A 208 -14.42 6.96 -2.67
C PRO A 208 -14.25 8.25 -1.86
N SER A 209 -15.28 9.09 -1.85
CA SER A 209 -15.25 10.38 -1.14
C SER A 209 -15.03 10.22 0.37
N LYS A 210 -15.59 9.16 0.97
CA LYS A 210 -15.56 8.85 2.41
C LYS A 210 -14.75 7.59 2.69
N VAL A 211 -13.93 7.62 3.75
CA VAL A 211 -13.21 6.45 4.31
C VAL A 211 -14.15 5.27 4.53
N GLY A 212 -15.35 5.52 5.05
CA GLY A 212 -16.31 4.47 5.36
C GLY A 212 -16.70 3.59 4.16
N VAL A 213 -16.63 4.14 2.94
CA VAL A 213 -16.91 3.39 1.71
C VAL A 213 -15.69 2.57 1.27
N LEU A 214 -14.47 3.05 1.55
CA LEU A 214 -13.23 2.30 1.30
C LEU A 214 -13.10 1.11 2.24
N ASN A 215 -13.26 1.35 3.55
CA ASN A 215 -13.13 0.32 4.59
C ASN A 215 -14.42 -0.50 4.80
N GLU A 216 -15.47 -0.22 4.03
CA GLU A 216 -16.73 -0.96 3.96
C GLU A 216 -17.57 -0.90 5.25
N THR A 217 -17.31 0.07 6.12
CA THR A 217 -18.20 0.40 7.25
C THR A 217 -19.46 1.15 6.82
N LEU A 218 -19.45 1.74 5.62
CA LEU A 218 -20.60 2.35 4.95
C LEU A 218 -20.94 1.58 3.67
N PRO A 219 -22.23 1.53 3.26
CA PRO A 219 -22.61 0.95 1.99
C PRO A 219 -21.94 1.70 0.83
N SER A 220 -21.56 0.97 -0.22
CA SER A 220 -21.22 1.60 -1.50
C SER A 220 -22.51 2.14 -2.11
N THR A 221 -22.64 3.47 -2.19
CA THR A 221 -23.67 4.15 -2.97
C THR A 221 -23.48 3.89 -4.45
#